data_AF-A0A2A8HWY9-F1
#
_entry.id   AF-A0A2A8HWY9-F1
#
_cell.length_a   1.000
_cell.length_b   1.000
_cell.length_c   1.000
_cell.angle_alpha   90.00
_cell.angle_beta   90.00
_cell.angle_gamma   90.00
#
_symmetry.space_group_name_H-M   'P 1'
#
loop_
_entity.id
_entity.type
_entity.pdbx_description
1 polymer ?
#
loop_
_entity_poly.entity_id
_entity_poly.type
_entity_poly.pdbx_seq_one_letter_code
_entity_poly.pdbx_strand_id
1 'polypeptide(L)'
;MEEPDQGTCWLCERPLGRRVEWHHPVPKSRGGRVTEPLHPICHRTLHVTFTNAELARFGADRSRLREHAAIARFLKWIAKKPPDFHAPSAARRR
;
A
#
# COMPACT_ATOMS: atom_id res chain seq x y z
N MET A 1 -2.21 24.52 16.84
CA MET A 1 -2.91 23.26 16.51
C MET A 1 -1.92 22.44 15.69
N GLU A 2 -1.17 21.55 16.33
CA GLU A 2 -0.41 20.54 15.60
C GLU A 2 -1.42 19.56 15.02
N GLU A 3 -1.65 19.64 13.72
CA GLU A 3 -2.22 18.52 12.97
C GLU A 3 -1.31 17.31 13.29
N PRO A 4 -1.86 16.20 13.83
CA PRO A 4 -1.04 15.05 14.14
C PRO A 4 -0.27 14.66 12.88
N ASP A 5 1.02 14.36 13.03
CA ASP A 5 1.86 13.72 12.01
C ASP A 5 1.22 12.36 11.68
N GLN A 6 0.17 12.42 10.87
CA GLN A 6 -0.50 11.27 10.28
C GLN A 6 0.50 10.81 9.24
N GLY A 7 1.44 9.97 9.70
CA GLY A 7 2.67 9.64 8.99
C GLY A 7 2.49 9.32 7.52
N THR A 8 3.57 9.16 6.79
CA THR A 8 3.47 8.98 5.35
C THR A 8 3.09 7.54 4.98
N CYS A 9 2.16 7.38 4.02
CA CYS A 9 1.80 6.06 3.51
C CYS A 9 3.02 5.39 2.88
N TRP A 10 3.34 4.18 3.36
CA TRP A 10 4.53 3.45 2.94
C TRP A 10 4.56 3.26 1.42
N LEU A 11 3.46 2.90 0.77
CA LEU A 11 3.44 2.62 -0.68
C LEU A 11 3.47 3.87 -1.57
N CYS A 12 2.63 4.86 -1.28
CA CYS A 12 2.38 5.99 -2.20
C CYS A 12 3.01 7.31 -1.78
N GLU A 13 3.66 7.35 -0.61
CA GLU A 13 4.37 8.53 -0.08
C GLU A 13 3.49 9.76 0.15
N ARG A 14 2.18 9.60 0.16
CA ARG A 14 1.23 10.67 0.48
C ARG A 14 0.96 10.68 1.98
N PRO A 15 0.60 11.84 2.57
CA PRO A 15 0.11 11.92 3.95
C PRO A 15 -1.01 10.91 4.19
N LEU A 16 -1.00 10.27 5.35
CA LEU A 16 -2.13 9.44 5.75
C LEU A 16 -3.31 10.32 6.13
N GLY A 17 -4.50 9.81 5.88
CA GLY A 17 -5.74 10.41 6.35
C GLY A 17 -6.19 9.74 7.64
N ARG A 18 -7.42 10.03 8.06
CA ARG A 18 -8.02 9.49 9.28
C ARG A 18 -8.03 7.96 9.34
N ARG A 19 -8.06 7.28 8.19
CA ARG A 19 -8.06 5.81 8.10
C ARG A 19 -6.70 5.29 7.65
N VAL A 20 -6.10 4.47 8.51
CA VAL A 20 -4.81 3.80 8.27
C VAL A 20 -4.98 2.30 8.49
N GLU A 21 -4.41 1.50 7.58
CA GLU A 21 -4.28 0.06 7.72
C GLU A 21 -2.80 -0.33 7.83
N TRP A 22 -2.52 -1.37 8.60
CA TRP A 22 -1.16 -1.85 8.85
C TRP A 22 -0.86 -3.08 8.01
N HIS A 23 0.07 -2.96 7.09
CA HIS A 23 0.48 -4.03 6.19
C HIS A 23 1.76 -4.70 6.68
N HIS A 24 1.89 -6.01 6.49
CA HIS A 24 3.15 -6.73 6.74
C HIS A 24 3.85 -6.96 5.39
N PRO A 25 4.89 -6.20 5.03
CA PRO A 25 5.59 -6.37 3.75
C PRO A 25 6.20 -7.78 3.60
N VAL A 26 6.70 -8.30 4.73
CA VAL A 26 7.07 -9.71 4.86
C VAL A 26 5.94 -10.42 5.63
N PRO A 27 5.29 -11.45 5.07
CA PRO A 27 4.27 -12.20 5.81
C PRO A 27 4.81 -12.80 7.10
N LYS A 28 3.98 -12.86 8.16
CA LYS A 28 4.36 -13.45 9.46
C LYS A 28 4.90 -14.89 9.32
N SER A 29 4.35 -15.68 8.40
CA SER A 29 4.80 -17.05 8.11
C SER A 29 6.23 -17.15 7.58
N ARG A 30 6.79 -16.04 7.10
CA ARG A 30 8.19 -15.90 6.66
C ARG A 30 9.04 -15.10 7.65
N GLY A 31 8.58 -14.97 8.90
CA GLY A 31 9.30 -14.28 9.97
C GLY A 31 9.12 -12.75 9.98
N GLY A 32 8.19 -12.20 9.20
CA GLY A 32 7.93 -10.76 9.18
C GLY A 32 7.35 -10.26 10.49
N ARG A 33 8.00 -9.24 11.07
CA ARG A 33 7.59 -8.57 12.33
C ARG A 33 7.30 -7.09 12.16
N VAL A 34 7.68 -6.52 11.02
CA VAL A 34 7.48 -5.09 10.73
C VAL A 34 6.13 -4.90 10.08
N THR A 35 5.41 -3.88 10.55
CA THR A 35 4.18 -3.39 9.93
C THR A 35 4.39 -1.98 9.44
N GLU A 36 3.91 -1.73 8.23
CA GLU A 36 4.03 -0.45 7.56
C GLU A 36 2.64 0.17 7.35
N PRO A 37 2.48 1.48 7.59
CA PRO A 37 1.18 2.12 7.51
C PRO A 37 0.81 2.42 6.06
N LEU A 38 -0.44 2.11 5.68
CA LEU A 38 -0.98 2.32 4.35
C LEU A 38 -2.38 2.92 4.40
N HIS A 39 -2.77 3.62 3.32
CA HIS A 39 -4.18 3.88 3.07
C HIS A 39 -4.91 2.55 2.81
N PRO A 40 -6.18 2.39 3.22
CA PRO A 40 -6.98 1.21 2.88
C PRO A 40 -7.00 0.87 1.39
N ILE A 41 -7.05 1.89 0.52
CA ILE A 41 -7.00 1.70 -0.94
C ILE A 41 -5.64 1.20 -1.42
N CYS A 42 -4.54 1.69 -0.84
CA CYS A 42 -3.18 1.25 -1.17
C CYS A 42 -2.98 -0.21 -0.74
N HIS A 43 -3.42 -0.55 0.47
CA HIS A 43 -3.36 -1.91 0.99
C HIS A 43 -4.17 -2.89 0.12
N ARG A 44 -5.42 -2.54 -0.21
CA ARG A 44 -6.25 -3.37 -1.10
C ARG A 44 -5.65 -3.52 -2.50
N THR A 45 -5.04 -2.47 -3.04
CA THR A 45 -4.36 -2.53 -4.35
C THR A 45 -3.20 -3.51 -4.35
N LEU A 46 -2.39 -3.57 -3.28
CA LEU A 46 -1.32 -4.57 -3.15
C LEU A 46 -1.88 -5.99 -3.22
N HIS A 47 -2.92 -6.30 -2.45
CA HIS A 47 -3.51 -7.64 -2.41
C HIS A 47 -4.30 -8.03 -3.66
N VAL A 48 -4.78 -7.04 -4.44
CA VAL A 48 -5.38 -7.29 -5.76
C VAL A 48 -4.31 -7.50 -6.84
N THR A 49 -3.19 -6.80 -6.74
CA THR A 49 -2.11 -6.83 -7.74
C THR A 49 -1.20 -8.03 -7.55
N PHE A 50 -0.88 -8.37 -6.31
CA PHE A 50 0.08 -9.40 -5.95
C PHE A 50 -0.55 -10.46 -5.06
N THR A 51 -0.12 -11.69 -5.28
CA THR A 51 -0.35 -12.80 -4.36
C THR A 51 0.55 -12.70 -3.13
N ASN A 52 0.19 -13.38 -2.04
CA ASN A 52 1.04 -13.45 -0.85
C ASN A 52 2.44 -14.04 -1.14
N ALA A 53 2.54 -14.94 -2.13
CA ALA A 53 3.82 -15.53 -2.55
C ALA A 53 4.71 -14.49 -3.28
N GLU A 54 4.13 -13.64 -4.12
CA GLU A 54 4.84 -12.54 -4.77
C GLU A 54 5.27 -11.49 -3.75
N LEU A 55 4.38 -11.05 -2.86
CA LEU A 55 4.72 -10.13 -1.78
C LEU A 55 5.85 -10.67 -0.89
N ALA A 56 5.83 -11.97 -0.57
CA ALA A 56 6.92 -12.59 0.19
C ALA A 56 8.28 -12.56 -0.54
N ARG A 57 8.30 -12.56 -1.88
CA ARG A 57 9.54 -12.45 -2.68
C ARG A 57 10.08 -11.03 -2.71
N PHE A 58 9.19 -10.03 -2.75
CA PHE A 58 9.58 -8.62 -2.64
C PHE A 58 10.01 -8.26 -1.22
N GLY A 59 9.36 -8.84 -0.22
CA GLY A 59 9.63 -8.58 1.20
C GLY A 59 9.44 -7.11 1.56
N ALA A 60 10.38 -6.56 2.33
CA ALA A 60 10.36 -5.13 2.71
C ALA A 60 10.83 -4.19 1.60
N ASP A 61 11.20 -4.71 0.42
CA ASP A 61 11.63 -3.88 -0.71
C ASP A 61 10.44 -3.26 -1.43
N ARG A 62 10.05 -2.09 -0.92
CA ARG A 62 9.00 -1.25 -1.51
C ARG A 62 9.33 -0.84 -2.95
N SER A 63 10.59 -0.58 -3.27
CA SER A 63 10.97 0.02 -4.55
C SER A 63 10.59 -0.91 -5.71
N ARG A 64 10.83 -2.21 -5.53
CA ARG A 64 10.43 -3.24 -6.50
C ARG A 64 8.92 -3.33 -6.70
N LEU A 65 8.12 -3.11 -5.64
CA LEU A 65 6.67 -3.02 -5.77
C LEU A 65 6.25 -1.82 -6.62
N ARG A 66 6.91 -0.67 -6.44
CA ARG A 66 6.61 0.57 -7.18
C ARG A 66 7.00 0.49 -8.66
N GLU A 67 8.03 -0.29 -9.00
CA GLU A 67 8.44 -0.54 -10.38
C GLU A 67 7.43 -1.37 -11.17
N HIS A 68 6.58 -2.16 -10.50
CA HIS A 68 5.57 -2.96 -11.17
C HIS A 68 4.55 -2.07 -11.92
N ALA A 69 4.35 -2.31 -13.21
CA ALA A 69 3.57 -1.44 -14.08
C ALA A 69 2.14 -1.14 -13.57
N ALA A 70 1.47 -2.13 -12.96
CA ALA A 70 0.14 -1.94 -12.37
C ALA A 70 0.18 -0.99 -11.16
N ILE A 71 1.19 -1.13 -10.29
CA ILE A 71 1.38 -0.26 -9.13
C ILE A 71 1.78 1.14 -9.58
N ALA A 72 2.74 1.27 -10.50
CA ALA A 72 3.15 2.56 -11.04
C ALA A 72 1.98 3.36 -11.63
N ARG A 73 1.08 2.69 -12.38
CA ARG A 73 -0.15 3.31 -12.91
C ARG A 73 -1.09 3.75 -11.78
N PHE A 74 -1.29 2.90 -10.79
CA PHE A 74 -2.09 3.24 -9.61
C PHE A 74 -1.51 4.45 -8.86
N LEU A 75 -0.20 4.48 -8.63
CA LEU A 75 0.50 5.56 -7.94
C LEU A 75 0.34 6.91 -8.66
N LYS A 76 0.47 6.92 -10.00
CA LYS A 76 0.23 8.13 -10.80
C LYS A 76 -1.21 8.64 -10.67
N TRP A 77 -2.18 7.74 -10.59
CA TRP A 77 -3.59 8.08 -10.47
C TRP A 77 -3.96 8.57 -9.05
N ILE A 78 -3.48 7.87 -8.02
CA ILE A 78 -3.80 8.16 -6.62
C ILE A 78 -3.09 9.42 -6.11
N ALA A 79 -1.96 9.80 -6.70
CA ALA A 79 -1.19 11.02 -6.39
C ALA A 79 -2.05 12.30 -6.38
N LYS A 80 -3.09 12.36 -7.21
CA LYS A 80 -3.96 13.53 -7.36
C LYS A 80 -5.22 13.51 -6.48
N LYS A 81 -5.34 12.55 -5.56
CA LYS A 81 -6.55 12.36 -4.74
C LYS A 81 -6.35 12.90 -3.31
N PRO A 82 -7.43 13.08 -2.53
CA PRO A 82 -7.33 13.32 -1.08
C PRO A 82 -6.79 12.10 -0.30
N PRO A 83 -6.15 12.29 0.87
CA PRO A 83 -5.65 11.19 1.72
C PRO A 83 -6.71 10.15 2.10
N ASP A 84 -7.92 10.60 2.43
CA ASP A 84 -9.07 9.76 2.81
C ASP A 84 -9.87 9.22 1.61
N PHE A 85 -9.32 9.33 0.40
CA PHE A 85 -10.00 8.89 -0.81
C PHE A 85 -10.28 7.38 -0.79
N HIS A 86 -11.55 7.03 -1.01
CA HIS A 86 -12.00 5.65 -1.11
C HIS A 86 -12.55 5.38 -2.51
N ALA A 87 -12.13 4.27 -3.10
CA ALA A 87 -12.71 3.73 -4.32
C ALA A 87 -12.72 2.20 -4.26
N PRO A 88 -13.72 1.54 -4.86
CA PRO A 88 -13.70 0.10 -5.00
C PRO A 88 -12.50 -0.31 -5.86
N SER A 89 -11.63 -1.18 -5.35
CA SER A 89 -10.59 -1.79 -6.17
C SER A 89 -11.27 -2.78 -7.12
N ALA A 90 -11.13 -2.60 -8.43
CA ALA A 90 -11.60 -3.58 -9.39
C ALA A 90 -10.93 -4.92 -9.08
N ALA A 91 -11.71 -5.95 -8.75
CA ALA A 91 -11.18 -7.28 -8.47
C ALA A 91 -10.41 -7.78 -9.70
N ARG A 92 -9.31 -8.50 -9.46
CA ARG A 92 -8.58 -9.20 -10.52
C ARG A 92 -9.55 -10.17 -11.18
N ARG A 93 -10.02 -9.87 -12.40
CA ARG A 93 -10.77 -10.84 -13.21
C ARG A 93 -9.82 -12.00 -13.50
N ARG A 94 -10.26 -13.20 -13.10
CA ARG A 94 -9.54 -14.46 -13.27
C ARG A 94 -9.53 -14.87 -14.73
#